data_AF-A0A7C5X8Y5-F1
#
_entry.id   AF-A0A7C5X8Y5-F1
#
_cell.length_a   1.000
_cell.length_b   1.000
_cell.length_c   1.000
_cell.angle_alpha   90.00
_cell.angle_beta   90.00
_cell.angle_gamma   90.00
#
_symmetry.space_group_name_H-M   'P 1'
#
loop_
_entity.id
_entity.type
_entity.pdbx_description
1 polymer ?
#
loop_
_entity_poly.entity_id
_entity_poly.type
_entity_poly.pdbx_seq_one_letter_code
_entity_poly.pdbx_strand_id
1 'polypeptide(L)'
;MDIWSLLYHVAVTILIVALGLVLGRVFRRLIDRVLFRLGFNDWFRNFNIGRALLRSGYTASEFFGSVAAWLIYILFILLALAYLALSFNNTQTYEWIMTAINIYLFGFVKFFILSIFGFILVDGFAEYIYKGALSKNESVVGPVAEYVRIILYLVVVTFALEQGGINVSTLSSMLTPITWGLAAAVVAMLVAEAFRKR
;
A
#
# COMPACT_ATOMS: atom_id res chain seq x y z
N MET A 1 5.62 -32.26 28.78
CA MET A 1 5.92 -30.85 29.14
C MET A 1 5.59 -30.68 30.60
N ASP A 2 6.52 -30.13 31.37
CA ASP A 2 6.32 -29.89 32.79
C ASP A 2 5.41 -28.67 32.98
N ILE A 3 4.58 -28.68 34.02
CA ILE A 3 3.64 -27.58 34.31
C ILE A 3 4.39 -26.23 34.44
N TRP A 4 5.60 -26.27 34.97
CA TRP A 4 6.48 -25.11 35.10
C TRP A 4 6.92 -24.51 33.76
N SER A 5 7.18 -25.34 32.74
CA SER A 5 7.56 -24.83 31.41
C SER A 5 6.37 -24.19 30.71
N LEU A 6 5.16 -24.76 30.86
CA LEU A 6 3.93 -24.16 30.36
C LEU A 6 3.68 -22.77 30.96
N LEU A 7 3.78 -22.65 32.28
CA LEU A 7 3.61 -21.37 32.97
C LEU A 7 4.63 -20.32 32.49
N TYR A 8 5.88 -20.73 32.27
CA TYR A 8 6.91 -19.84 31.73
C TYR A 8 6.55 -19.31 30.33
N HIS A 9 6.19 -20.19 29.39
CA HIS A 9 5.86 -19.75 28.02
C HIS A 9 4.60 -18.88 27.97
N VAL A 10 3.60 -19.17 28.79
CA VAL A 10 2.39 -18.33 28.91
C VAL A 10 2.75 -16.96 29.47
N ALA A 11 3.60 -16.87 30.51
CA ALA A 11 4.05 -15.60 31.06
C ALA A 11 4.80 -14.75 30.03
N VAL A 12 5.71 -15.36 29.25
CA VAL A 12 6.43 -14.66 28.16
C VAL A 12 5.45 -14.16 27.09
N THR A 13 4.45 -14.96 26.73
CA THR A 13 3.42 -14.58 25.74
C THR A 13 2.64 -13.35 26.20
N ILE A 14 2.22 -13.34 27.47
CA ILE A 14 1.52 -12.20 28.07
C ILE A 14 2.42 -10.95 28.05
N LEU A 15 3.71 -11.10 28.34
CA LEU A 15 4.67 -10.00 28.26
C LEU A 15 4.80 -9.44 26.83
N ILE A 16 4.85 -10.31 25.81
CA ILE A 16 4.90 -9.88 24.41
C ILE A 16 3.66 -9.04 24.06
N VAL A 17 2.46 -9.52 24.39
CA VAL A 17 1.22 -8.78 24.13
C VAL A 17 1.19 -7.46 24.91
N ALA A 18 1.60 -7.47 26.17
CA ALA A 18 1.66 -6.26 27.00
C ALA A 18 2.59 -5.20 26.40
N LEU A 19 3.77 -5.59 25.91
CA LEU A 19 4.68 -4.70 25.17
C LEU A 19 4.02 -4.13 23.92
N GLY A 20 3.28 -4.96 23.17
CA GLY A 20 2.54 -4.53 21.99
C GLY A 20 1.49 -3.46 22.29
N LEU A 21 0.77 -3.59 23.40
CA LEU A 21 -0.22 -2.59 23.84
C LEU A 21 0.44 -1.24 24.15
N VAL A 22 1.59 -1.26 24.83
CA VAL A 22 2.35 -0.05 25.14
C VAL A 22 2.87 0.58 23.84
N LEU A 23 3.53 -0.21 22.99
CA LEU A 23 4.11 0.27 21.73
C LEU A 23 3.04 0.81 20.79
N GLY A 24 1.90 0.12 20.62
CA GLY A 24 0.84 0.62 19.74
C GLY A 24 0.25 1.95 20.22
N ARG A 25 0.16 2.19 21.54
CA ARG A 25 -0.23 3.52 22.08
C ARG A 25 0.83 4.59 21.79
N VAL A 26 2.11 4.25 21.91
CA VAL A 26 3.22 5.18 21.61
C VAL A 26 3.20 5.56 20.13
N PHE A 27 3.11 4.56 19.24
CA PHE A 27 3.07 4.77 17.80
C PHE A 27 1.84 5.55 17.35
N ARG A 28 0.67 5.28 17.94
CA ARG A 28 -0.54 6.09 17.69
C ARG A 28 -0.25 7.58 17.87
N ARG A 29 0.25 7.95 19.06
CA ARG A 29 0.56 9.35 19.39
C ARG A 29 1.67 9.92 18.51
N LEU A 30 2.65 9.11 18.14
CA LEU A 30 3.76 9.54 17.30
C LEU A 30 3.26 9.87 15.89
N ILE A 31 2.48 8.98 15.27
CA ILE A 31 1.93 9.14 13.93
C ILE A 31 0.90 10.28 13.92
N ASP A 32 0.00 10.34 14.89
CA ASP A 32 -0.96 11.44 15.05
C ASP A 32 -0.24 12.79 15.05
N ARG A 33 0.83 12.90 15.85
CA ARG A 33 1.61 14.14 15.98
C ARG A 33 2.40 14.48 14.72
N VAL A 34 2.99 13.49 14.05
CA VAL A 34 3.73 13.71 12.80
C VAL A 34 2.79 14.17 11.70
N LEU A 35 1.67 13.47 11.49
CA LEU A 35 0.69 13.82 10.46
C LEU A 35 0.03 15.17 10.74
N PHE A 36 -0.27 15.47 12.01
CA PHE A 36 -0.78 16.78 12.39
C PHE A 36 0.21 17.91 12.05
N ARG A 37 1.50 17.74 12.37
CA ARG A 37 2.54 18.74 12.06
C ARG A 37 2.76 18.95 10.57
N LEU A 38 2.56 17.92 9.76
CA LEU A 38 2.67 18.02 8.30
C LEU A 38 1.48 18.72 7.64
N GLY A 39 0.48 19.16 8.41
CA GLY A 39 -0.74 19.77 7.85
C GLY A 39 -1.63 18.77 7.10
N PHE A 40 -1.43 17.47 7.35
CA PHE A 40 -2.11 16.40 6.62
C PHE A 40 -3.64 16.48 6.76
N ASN A 41 -4.12 16.97 7.89
CA ASN A 41 -5.55 17.17 8.15
C ASN A 41 -6.19 18.21 7.22
N ASP A 42 -5.52 19.34 6.99
CA ASP A 42 -6.02 20.39 6.11
C ASP A 42 -5.99 19.94 4.64
N TRP A 43 -4.95 19.20 4.25
CA TRP A 43 -4.87 18.59 2.92
C TRP A 43 -6.02 17.58 2.70
N PHE A 44 -6.29 16.71 3.67
CA PHE A 44 -7.37 15.73 3.59
C PHE A 44 -8.77 16.36 3.57
N ARG A 45 -8.99 17.49 4.25
CA ARG A 45 -10.28 18.20 4.27
C ARG A 45 -10.76 18.63 2.88
N ASN A 46 -9.81 18.84 1.96
CA ASN A 46 -10.13 19.20 0.58
C ASN A 46 -10.70 18.02 -0.23
N PHE A 47 -10.49 16.77 0.22
CA PHE A 47 -10.99 15.56 -0.43
C PHE A 47 -12.34 15.11 0.14
N ASN A 48 -13.17 14.48 -0.71
CA ASN A 48 -14.46 13.90 -0.32
C ASN A 48 -14.36 12.91 0.85
N ILE A 49 -13.29 12.10 0.86
CA ILE A 49 -13.03 11.11 1.91
C ILE A 49 -12.74 11.79 3.26
N GLY A 50 -11.97 12.89 3.27
CA GLY A 50 -11.67 13.63 4.50
C GLY A 50 -12.91 14.32 5.09
N ARG A 51 -13.82 14.83 4.25
CA ARG A 51 -15.11 15.35 4.72
C ARG A 51 -16.00 14.28 5.35
N ALA A 52 -16.02 13.08 4.78
CA ALA A 52 -16.74 11.94 5.35
C ALA A 52 -16.14 11.49 6.70
N LEU A 53 -14.82 11.51 6.82
CA LEU A 53 -14.11 11.16 8.05
C LEU A 53 -14.31 12.19 9.17
N LEU A 54 -14.36 13.48 8.82
CA LEU A 54 -14.68 14.54 9.78
C LEU A 54 -16.12 14.41 10.31
N ARG A 55 -17.07 13.93 9.49
CA ARG A 55 -18.45 13.65 9.94
C ARG A 55 -18.54 12.50 10.95
N SER A 56 -17.56 11.57 10.98
CA SER A 56 -17.48 10.53 12.00
C SER A 56 -16.77 10.98 13.28
N GLY A 57 -16.39 12.25 13.37
CA GLY A 57 -15.73 12.84 14.55
C GLY A 57 -14.24 12.55 14.66
N TYR A 58 -13.62 11.98 13.61
CA TYR A 58 -12.18 11.71 13.57
C TYR A 58 -11.47 12.66 12.60
N THR A 59 -10.28 13.13 12.99
CA THR A 59 -9.36 13.77 12.04
C THR A 59 -8.60 12.73 11.22
N ALA A 60 -8.09 13.10 10.03
CA ALA A 60 -7.33 12.18 9.19
C ALA A 60 -6.09 11.65 9.94
N SER A 61 -5.36 12.52 10.65
CA SER A 61 -4.22 12.12 11.48
C SER A 61 -4.61 11.07 12.51
N GLU A 62 -5.70 11.27 13.26
CA GLU A 62 -6.17 10.32 14.28
C GLU A 62 -6.61 8.99 13.70
N PHE A 63 -7.23 9.00 12.52
CA PHE A 63 -7.59 7.79 11.82
C PHE A 63 -6.34 6.97 11.45
N PHE A 64 -5.35 7.61 10.80
CA PHE A 64 -4.13 6.91 10.39
C PHE A 64 -3.28 6.45 11.58
N GLY A 65 -3.19 7.25 12.66
CA GLY A 65 -2.51 6.79 13.87
C GLY A 65 -3.26 5.67 14.58
N SER A 66 -4.60 5.66 14.53
CA SER A 66 -5.40 4.52 15.01
C SER A 66 -5.14 3.26 14.18
N VAL A 67 -5.17 3.36 12.84
CA VAL A 67 -4.84 2.24 11.94
C VAL A 67 -3.45 1.68 12.22
N ALA A 68 -2.45 2.54 12.37
CA ALA A 68 -1.09 2.11 12.71
C ALA A 68 -1.00 1.44 14.08
N ALA A 69 -1.73 1.93 15.08
CA ALA A 69 -1.82 1.27 16.38
C ALA A 69 -2.42 -0.13 16.27
N TRP A 70 -3.49 -0.28 15.50
CA TRP A 70 -4.12 -1.57 15.22
C TRP A 70 -3.17 -2.54 14.53
N LEU A 71 -2.39 -2.08 13.54
CA LEU A 71 -1.37 -2.91 12.89
C LEU A 71 -0.36 -3.43 13.92
N ILE A 72 0.07 -2.58 14.86
CA ILE A 72 1.01 -2.98 15.92
C ILE A 72 0.37 -3.96 16.90
N TYR A 73 -0.89 -3.75 17.31
CA TYR A 73 -1.58 -4.68 18.19
C TYR A 73 -1.71 -6.06 17.55
N ILE A 74 -2.13 -6.12 16.29
CA ILE A 74 -2.23 -7.37 15.53
C ILE A 74 -0.86 -8.02 15.38
N LEU A 75 0.18 -7.24 15.06
CA LEU A 75 1.56 -7.72 14.94
C LEU A 75 2.02 -8.41 16.23
N PHE A 76 1.85 -7.77 17.39
CA PHE A 76 2.31 -8.34 18.66
C PHE A 76 1.49 -9.55 19.10
N ILE A 77 0.18 -9.57 18.80
CA ILE A 77 -0.64 -10.76 19.02
C ILE A 77 -0.14 -11.93 18.17
N LEU A 78 0.13 -11.69 16.88
CA LEU A 78 0.65 -12.72 15.98
C LEU A 78 2.06 -13.17 16.40
N LEU A 79 2.94 -12.26 16.82
CA LEU A 79 4.26 -12.63 17.33
C LEU A 79 4.17 -13.46 18.62
N ALA A 80 3.24 -13.14 19.51
CA ALA A 80 3.00 -13.91 20.72
C ALA A 80 2.51 -15.34 20.37
N LEU A 81 1.61 -15.47 19.39
CA LEU A 81 1.16 -16.77 18.87
C LEU A 81 2.30 -17.55 18.18
N ALA A 82 3.14 -16.86 17.41
CA ALA A 82 4.31 -17.47 16.77
C ALA A 82 5.30 -18.01 17.80
N TYR A 83 5.56 -17.24 18.87
CA TYR A 83 6.40 -17.67 19.99
C TYR A 83 5.85 -18.92 20.69
N LEU A 84 4.53 -18.96 20.95
CA LEU A 84 3.88 -20.15 21.50
C LEU A 84 4.01 -21.35 20.56
N ALA A 85 3.70 -21.18 19.27
CA ALA A 85 3.79 -22.25 18.29
C ALA A 85 5.19 -22.88 18.26
N LEU A 86 6.23 -22.05 18.29
CA LEU A 86 7.62 -22.50 18.35
C LEU A 86 7.93 -23.22 19.68
N SER A 87 7.45 -22.70 20.80
CA SER A 87 7.64 -23.29 22.14
C SER A 87 6.99 -24.67 22.29
N PHE A 88 5.92 -24.93 21.54
CA PHE A 88 5.23 -26.23 21.48
C PHE A 88 5.72 -27.13 20.33
N ASN A 89 6.85 -26.81 19.70
CA ASN A 89 7.41 -27.52 18.54
C ASN A 89 6.46 -27.62 17.33
N ASN A 90 5.49 -26.71 17.20
CA ASN A 90 4.61 -26.64 16.04
C ASN A 90 5.18 -25.65 15.01
N THR A 91 6.17 -26.12 14.26
CA THR A 91 6.88 -25.33 13.24
C THR A 91 5.97 -24.90 12.10
N GLN A 92 5.00 -25.73 11.70
CA GLN A 92 4.07 -25.41 10.62
C GLN A 92 3.19 -24.20 10.98
N THR A 93 2.66 -24.13 12.20
CA THR A 93 1.87 -22.98 12.65
C THR A 93 2.74 -21.72 12.76
N TYR A 94 3.97 -21.84 13.24
CA TYR A 94 4.91 -20.71 13.27
C TYR A 94 5.16 -20.14 11.86
N GLU A 95 5.46 -20.97 10.87
CA GLU A 95 5.70 -20.54 9.49
C GLU A 95 4.48 -19.87 8.87
N TRP A 96 3.28 -20.42 9.10
CA TRP A 96 2.02 -19.80 8.66
C TRP A 96 1.82 -18.41 9.26
N ILE A 97 2.06 -18.25 10.57
CA ILE A 97 1.91 -16.96 11.25
C ILE A 97 2.95 -15.95 10.72
N MET A 98 4.21 -16.36 10.56
CA MET A 98 5.26 -15.48 10.04
C MET A 98 4.99 -15.06 8.59
N THR A 99 4.45 -15.97 7.78
CA THR A 99 3.98 -15.67 6.41
C THR A 99 2.84 -14.65 6.45
N ALA A 100 1.85 -14.85 7.33
CA ALA A 100 0.75 -13.91 7.50
C ALA A 100 1.23 -12.52 7.95
N ILE A 101 2.19 -12.44 8.86
CA ILE A 101 2.82 -11.17 9.28
C ILE A 101 3.49 -10.50 8.08
N ASN A 102 4.27 -11.24 7.29
CA ASN A 102 4.99 -10.66 6.15
C ASN A 102 4.03 -10.15 5.06
N ILE A 103 3.05 -10.96 4.66
CA ILE A 103 2.14 -10.62 3.56
C ILE A 103 1.11 -9.57 4.00
N TYR A 104 0.43 -9.78 5.13
CA TYR A 104 -0.72 -8.93 5.48
C TYR A 104 -0.36 -7.69 6.29
N LEU A 105 0.67 -7.74 7.14
CA LEU A 105 1.08 -6.55 7.92
C LEU A 105 2.15 -5.76 7.17
N PHE A 106 3.31 -6.36 6.93
CA PHE A 106 4.40 -5.66 6.25
C PHE A 106 4.07 -5.39 4.79
N GLY A 107 3.42 -6.35 4.12
CA GLY A 107 3.00 -6.19 2.73
C GLY A 107 1.98 -5.09 2.53
N PHE A 108 1.03 -4.92 3.46
CA PHE A 108 0.10 -3.79 3.45
C PHE A 108 0.83 -2.44 3.51
N VAL A 109 1.83 -2.31 4.41
CA VAL A 109 2.63 -1.08 4.50
C VAL A 109 3.44 -0.84 3.22
N LYS A 110 4.08 -1.87 2.67
CA LYS A 110 4.81 -1.79 1.39
C LYS A 110 3.91 -1.33 0.26
N PHE A 111 2.72 -1.94 0.15
CA PHE A 111 1.73 -1.59 -0.87
C PHE A 111 1.40 -0.09 -0.82
N PHE A 112 1.04 0.42 0.36
CA PHE A 112 0.69 1.84 0.51
C PHE A 112 1.84 2.77 0.15
N ILE A 113 3.05 2.49 0.65
CA ILE A 113 4.23 3.31 0.36
C ILE A 113 4.51 3.31 -1.14
N LEU A 114 4.58 2.12 -1.75
CA LEU A 114 4.90 1.97 -3.18
C LEU A 114 3.83 2.59 -4.08
N SER A 115 2.55 2.48 -3.74
CA SER A 115 1.47 3.13 -4.50
C SER A 115 1.57 4.65 -4.42
N ILE A 116 1.85 5.23 -3.25
CA ILE A 116 2.01 6.69 -3.12
C ILE A 116 3.16 7.18 -4.00
N PHE A 117 4.35 6.59 -3.87
CA PHE A 117 5.51 6.98 -4.68
C PHE A 117 5.30 6.70 -6.16
N GLY A 118 4.74 5.54 -6.50
CA GLY A 118 4.48 5.16 -7.87
C GLY A 118 3.50 6.11 -8.55
N PHE A 119 2.39 6.49 -7.91
CA PHE A 119 1.43 7.43 -8.50
C PHE A 119 2.04 8.82 -8.69
N ILE A 120 2.84 9.31 -7.74
CA ILE A 120 3.58 10.57 -7.91
C ILE A 120 4.51 10.51 -9.14
N LEU A 121 5.22 9.40 -9.33
CA LEU A 121 6.10 9.22 -10.50
C LEU A 121 5.30 9.18 -11.81
N VAL A 122 4.14 8.53 -11.81
CA VAL A 122 3.26 8.47 -12.98
C VAL A 122 2.72 9.84 -13.35
N ASP A 123 2.30 10.63 -12.36
CA ASP A 123 1.82 11.99 -12.58
C ASP A 123 2.91 12.86 -13.19
N GLY A 124 4.12 12.81 -12.62
CA GLY A 124 5.28 13.55 -13.13
C GLY A 124 5.65 13.12 -14.56
N PHE A 125 5.61 11.82 -14.86
CA PHE A 125 5.91 11.30 -16.19
C PHE A 125 4.86 11.69 -17.23
N ALA A 126 3.58 11.56 -16.90
CA ALA A 126 2.49 11.98 -17.78
C ALA A 126 2.57 13.48 -18.07
N GLU A 127 2.79 14.31 -17.05
CA GLU A 127 2.93 15.76 -17.22
C GLU A 127 4.16 16.14 -18.05
N TYR A 128 5.28 15.40 -17.91
CA TYR A 128 6.44 15.58 -18.77
C TYR A 128 6.13 15.31 -20.25
N ILE A 129 5.36 14.26 -20.56
CA ILE A 129 4.90 13.97 -21.93
C ILE A 129 4.03 15.13 -22.46
N TYR A 130 3.07 15.60 -21.65
CA TYR A 130 2.23 16.74 -22.01
C TYR A 130 3.06 17.99 -22.35
N LYS A 131 3.98 18.38 -21.45
CA LYS A 131 4.83 19.57 -21.63
C LYS A 131 5.77 19.45 -22.81
N GLY A 132 6.38 18.27 -23.02
CA GLY A 132 7.28 18.03 -24.14
C GLY A 132 6.58 18.06 -25.50
N ALA A 133 5.30 17.72 -25.56
CA ALA A 133 4.60 17.55 -26.82
C ALA A 133 3.59 18.67 -27.18
N LEU A 134 3.35 19.62 -26.25
CA LEU A 134 2.81 20.96 -26.56
C LEU A 134 3.58 21.69 -27.68
N SER A 135 4.82 21.30 -27.97
CA SER A 135 5.61 21.82 -29.11
C SER A 135 5.18 21.28 -30.49
N LYS A 136 4.33 20.23 -30.59
CA LYS A 136 4.10 19.51 -31.86
C LYS A 136 2.64 19.20 -32.25
N ASN A 137 1.69 19.11 -31.32
CA ASN A 137 0.23 19.12 -31.54
C ASN A 137 -0.53 18.73 -30.26
N GLU A 138 -1.33 19.64 -29.70
CA GLU A 138 -2.05 19.40 -28.44
C GLU A 138 -3.21 18.38 -28.58
N SER A 139 -3.85 18.34 -29.76
CA SER A 139 -5.04 17.51 -30.04
C SER A 139 -4.81 15.99 -29.94
N VAL A 140 -3.57 15.52 -30.12
CA VAL A 140 -3.27 14.08 -30.18
C VAL A 140 -2.47 13.61 -28.98
N VAL A 141 -1.62 14.49 -28.44
CA VAL A 141 -0.82 14.21 -27.26
C VAL A 141 -1.68 13.99 -26.03
N GLY A 142 -2.76 14.77 -25.87
CA GLY A 142 -3.59 14.70 -24.68
C GLY A 142 -4.18 13.31 -24.42
N PRO A 143 -4.93 12.74 -25.36
CA PRO A 143 -5.46 11.39 -25.21
C PRO A 143 -4.36 10.34 -24.95
N VAL A 144 -3.23 10.39 -25.68
CA VAL A 144 -2.12 9.43 -25.49
C VAL A 144 -1.55 9.50 -24.09
N ALA A 145 -1.26 10.69 -23.58
CA ALA A 145 -0.68 10.86 -22.27
C ALA A 145 -1.63 10.38 -21.16
N GLU A 146 -2.94 10.55 -21.34
CA GLU A 146 -3.95 9.98 -20.42
C GLU A 146 -3.98 8.45 -20.47
N TYR A 147 -3.94 7.84 -21.67
CA TYR A 147 -3.87 6.38 -21.79
C TYR A 147 -2.61 5.80 -21.14
N VAL A 148 -1.46 6.42 -21.37
CA VAL A 148 -0.19 6.03 -20.75
C VAL A 148 -0.28 6.15 -19.23
N ARG A 149 -0.90 7.22 -18.70
CA ARG A 149 -1.12 7.39 -17.26
C ARG A 149 -1.92 6.22 -16.67
N ILE A 150 -3.04 5.83 -17.29
CA ILE A 150 -3.88 4.72 -16.84
C ILE A 150 -3.08 3.40 -16.82
N ILE A 151 -2.32 3.12 -17.88
CA ILE A 151 -1.47 1.92 -17.96
C ILE A 151 -0.46 1.91 -16.81
N LEU A 152 0.23 3.04 -16.59
CA LEU A 152 1.25 3.13 -15.56
C LEU A 152 0.67 3.01 -14.15
N TYR A 153 -0.53 3.55 -13.89
CA TYR A 153 -1.20 3.30 -12.62
C TYR A 153 -1.52 1.82 -12.40
N LEU A 154 -1.99 1.11 -13.42
CA LEU A 154 -2.22 -0.35 -13.32
C LEU A 154 -0.92 -1.09 -12.98
N VAL A 155 0.18 -0.74 -13.66
CA VAL A 155 1.51 -1.31 -13.39
C VAL A 155 1.99 -1.00 -11.97
N VAL A 156 1.79 0.22 -11.48
CA VAL A 156 2.13 0.60 -10.11
C VAL A 156 1.32 -0.20 -9.10
N VAL A 157 0.02 -0.39 -9.33
CA VAL A 157 -0.83 -1.16 -8.43
C VAL A 157 -0.41 -2.63 -8.41
N THR A 158 -0.20 -3.26 -9.57
CA THR A 158 0.24 -4.66 -9.61
C THR A 158 1.60 -4.84 -8.96
N PHE A 159 2.55 -3.94 -9.26
CA PHE A 159 3.87 -3.97 -8.64
C PHE A 159 3.78 -3.80 -7.13
N ALA A 160 3.01 -2.84 -6.63
CA ALA A 160 2.84 -2.61 -5.20
C ALA A 160 2.22 -3.83 -4.50
N LEU A 161 1.24 -4.49 -5.13
CA LEU A 161 0.62 -5.71 -4.59
C LEU A 161 1.61 -6.88 -4.55
N GLU A 162 2.39 -7.04 -5.62
CA GLU A 162 3.42 -8.08 -5.72
C GLU A 162 4.50 -7.90 -4.65
N GLN A 163 5.01 -6.67 -4.49
CA GLN A 163 5.96 -6.33 -3.42
C GLN A 163 5.34 -6.45 -2.03
N GLY A 164 4.01 -6.32 -1.95
CA GLY A 164 3.20 -6.65 -0.78
C GLY A 164 3.14 -8.15 -0.46
N GLY A 165 3.72 -9.02 -1.28
CA GLY A 165 3.67 -10.47 -1.09
C GLY A 165 2.33 -11.09 -1.48
N ILE A 166 1.42 -10.32 -2.07
CA ILE A 166 0.17 -10.85 -2.62
C ILE A 166 0.49 -11.49 -3.97
N ASN A 167 0.00 -12.71 -4.18
CA ASN A 167 0.13 -13.36 -5.47
C ASN A 167 -0.73 -12.64 -6.52
N VAL A 168 -0.07 -11.84 -7.36
CA VAL A 168 -0.71 -11.10 -8.45
C VAL A 168 -0.76 -11.88 -9.75
N SER A 169 -0.34 -13.15 -9.82
CA SER A 169 -0.25 -13.91 -11.08
C SER A 169 -1.54 -13.86 -11.89
N THR A 170 -2.70 -14.01 -11.24
CA THR A 170 -4.00 -13.94 -11.91
C THR A 170 -4.31 -12.51 -12.40
N LEU A 171 -4.00 -11.51 -11.58
CA LEU A 171 -4.21 -10.11 -11.94
C LEU A 171 -3.29 -9.73 -13.12
N SER A 172 -2.01 -10.09 -13.06
CA SER A 172 -1.02 -9.85 -14.10
C SER A 172 -1.36 -10.59 -15.40
N SER A 173 -1.87 -11.82 -15.33
CA SER A 173 -2.28 -12.57 -16.54
C SER A 173 -3.50 -11.94 -17.21
N MET A 174 -4.44 -11.38 -16.44
CA MET A 174 -5.59 -10.63 -16.97
C MET A 174 -5.21 -9.24 -17.48
N LEU A 175 -4.27 -8.57 -16.82
CA LEU A 175 -3.85 -7.23 -17.20
C LEU A 175 -2.93 -7.24 -18.42
N THR A 176 -2.05 -8.23 -18.56
CA THR A 176 -1.06 -8.28 -19.67
C THR A 176 -1.69 -8.07 -21.05
N PRO A 177 -2.79 -8.76 -21.43
CA PRO A 177 -3.49 -8.49 -22.69
C PRO A 177 -4.02 -7.06 -22.80
N ILE A 178 -4.54 -6.49 -21.70
CA ILE A 178 -5.05 -5.11 -21.65
C ILE A 178 -3.90 -4.12 -21.84
N THR A 179 -2.75 -4.34 -21.20
CA THR A 179 -1.57 -3.49 -21.33
C THR A 179 -1.04 -3.49 -22.77
N TRP A 180 -0.92 -4.67 -23.39
CA TRP A 180 -0.52 -4.77 -24.80
C TRP A 180 -1.55 -4.17 -25.76
N GLY A 181 -2.84 -4.36 -25.49
CA GLY A 181 -3.92 -3.75 -26.28
C GLY A 181 -3.90 -2.23 -26.23
N LEU A 182 -3.75 -1.64 -25.05
CA LEU A 182 -3.62 -0.20 -24.88
C LEU A 182 -2.31 0.34 -25.48
N ALA A 183 -1.19 -0.38 -25.33
CA ALA A 183 0.08 0.00 -25.95
C ALA A 183 -0.02 0.00 -27.48
N ALA A 184 -0.65 -1.03 -28.08
CA ALA A 184 -0.88 -1.09 -29.52
C ALA A 184 -1.78 0.06 -29.99
N ALA A 185 -2.82 0.41 -29.23
CA ALA A 185 -3.69 1.55 -29.55
C ALA A 185 -2.92 2.88 -29.58
N VAL A 186 -2.03 3.11 -28.60
CA VAL A 186 -1.16 4.30 -28.58
C VAL A 186 -0.24 4.33 -29.81
N VAL A 187 0.42 3.21 -30.13
CA VAL A 187 1.30 3.13 -31.31
C VAL A 187 0.54 3.38 -32.60
N ALA A 188 -0.62 2.74 -32.78
CA ALA A 188 -1.45 2.91 -33.97
C ALA A 188 -1.89 4.37 -34.16
N MET A 189 -2.24 5.05 -33.06
CA MET A 189 -2.66 6.45 -33.09
C MET A 189 -1.50 7.39 -33.45
N LEU A 190 -0.30 7.16 -32.91
CA LEU A 190 0.91 7.90 -33.29
C LEU A 190 1.27 7.70 -34.76
N VAL A 191 1.15 6.47 -35.27
CA VAL A 191 1.40 6.15 -36.68
C VAL A 191 0.36 6.83 -37.59
N ALA A 192 -0.93 6.77 -37.23
CA ALA A 192 -1.99 7.41 -37.99
C ALA A 192 -1.80 8.94 -38.11
N GLU A 193 -1.37 9.60 -37.04
CA GLU A 193 -1.06 11.03 -37.10
C GLU A 193 0.19 11.33 -37.95
N ALA A 194 1.22 10.48 -37.89
CA ALA A 194 2.41 10.63 -38.72
C ALA A 194 2.08 10.56 -40.22
N PHE A 195 1.12 9.72 -40.62
CA PHE A 195 0.64 9.66 -42.00
C PHE A 195 -0.22 10.88 -42.39
N ARG A 196 -1.00 11.44 -41.47
CA ARG A 196 -1.86 12.60 -41.73
C ARG A 196 -1.09 13.93 -41.87
N LYS A 197 0.15 13.98 -41.40
CA LYS A 197 1.08 15.13 -41.54
C LYS A 197 1.97 15.08 -42.79
N ARG A 198 1.95 13.99 -43.55
CA ARG A 198 2.56 13.89 -44.90
C ARG A 198 1.54 14.27 -45.96
#